data_AF-A0A6J6T4R6-F1
#
_entry.id   AF-A0A6J6T4R6-F1
#
_cell.length_a   1.000
_cell.length_b   1.000
_cell.length_c   1.000
_cell.angle_alpha   90.00
_cell.angle_beta   90.00
_cell.angle_gamma   90.00
#
_symmetry.space_group_name_H-M   'P 1'
#
loop_
_entity.id
_entity.type
_entity.pdbx_description
1 polymer ?
#
loop_
_entity_poly.entity_id
_entity_poly.type
_entity_poly.pdbx_seq_one_letter_code
_entity_poly.pdbx_strand_id
1 'polypeptide(L)' 'MELPTVFIIAAARILKPAGVLVIEHSEEQGAAIASQLALDFECITLHDDLLGRPRWTSAVRR' A
#
# COMPACT_ATOMS: atom_id res chain seq x y z
N MET A 1 3.76 -7.81 -9.00
CA MET A 1 2.48 -7.29 -8.48
C MET A 1 1.53 -8.37 -7.96
N GLU A 2 1.66 -9.65 -8.30
CA GLU A 2 0.67 -10.68 -7.90
C GLU A 2 0.42 -10.78 -6.38
N LEU A 3 1.48 -10.98 -5.58
CA LEU A 3 1.33 -11.11 -4.12
C LEU A 3 0.82 -9.82 -3.44
N PRO A 4 1.40 -8.62 -3.70
CA PRO A 4 0.85 -7.37 -3.14
C PRO A 4 -0.64 -7.17 -3.41
N THR A 5 -1.10 -7.48 -4.63
CA THR A 5 -2.51 -7.34 -4.99
C THR A 5 -3.42 -8.22 -4.13
N VAL A 6 -3.03 -9.47 -3.84
CA VAL A 6 -3.80 -10.37 -2.97
C VAL A 6 -3.97 -9.78 -1.56
N PHE A 7 -2.89 -9.23 -0.99
CA PHE A 7 -2.94 -8.60 0.32
C PHE A 7 -3.78 -7.32 0.34
N ILE A 8 -3.68 -6.49 -0.69
CA ILE A 8 -4.47 -5.25 -0.81
C ILE A 8 -5.97 -5.58 -0.89
N ILE A 9 -6.36 -6.55 -1.72
CA ILE A 9 -7.77 -7.00 -1.84
C ILE A 9 -8.26 -7.58 -0.50
N ALA A 10 -7.44 -8.39 0.18
CA ALA A 10 -7.80 -8.93 1.48
C ALA A 10 -7.99 -7.81 2.53
N ALA A 11 -7.10 -6.83 2.56
CA ALA A 11 -7.19 -5.68 3.45
C ALA A 11 -8.45 -4.84 3.19
N ALA A 12 -8.77 -4.58 1.92
CA ALA A 12 -10.01 -3.91 1.52
C ALA A 12 -11.28 -4.70 1.91
N ARG A 13 -11.19 -6.00 2.17
CA ARG A 13 -12.34 -6.77 2.69
C ARG A 13 -12.47 -6.69 4.21
N ILE A 14 -11.36 -6.66 4.94
CA ILE A 14 -11.37 -6.87 6.40
C ILE A 14 -11.21 -5.60 7.24
N LEU A 15 -10.60 -4.54 6.69
CA LEU A 15 -10.41 -3.29 7.42
C LEU A 15 -11.73 -2.50 7.50
N LYS A 16 -12.05 -1.99 8.68
CA LYS A 16 -13.12 -0.99 8.87
C LYS A 16 -12.73 0.33 8.18
N PRO A 17 -13.69 1.22 7.88
CA PRO A 17 -13.38 2.60 7.48
C PRO A 17 -12.37 3.26 8.44
N ALA A 18 -11.46 4.06 7.90
CA ALA A 18 -10.29 4.62 8.57
C ALA A 18 -9.24 3.60 9.07
N GLY A 19 -9.37 2.31 8.74
CA GLY A 19 -8.35 1.30 9.02
C GLY A 19 -7.09 1.47 8.16
N VAL A 20 -5.91 1.16 8.68
CA VAL A 20 -4.63 1.40 7.99
C VAL A 20 -4.07 0.10 7.42
N LEU A 21 -3.59 0.16 6.17
CA LEU A 21 -2.72 -0.86 5.59
C LEU A 21 -1.32 -0.27 5.41
N VAL A 22 -0.31 -1.02 5.84
CA VAL A 22 1.11 -0.77 5.54
C VAL A 22 1.65 -2.00 4.83
N ILE A 23 2.30 -1.79 3.69
CA ILE A 23 2.88 -2.88 2.89
C ILE A 23 4.31 -2.56 2.49
N GLU A 24 5.23 -3.46 2.84
CA GLU A 24 6.62 -3.41 2.40
C GLU A 24 6.74 -3.95 0.97
N HIS A 25 7.68 -3.40 0.18
CA HIS A 25 7.89 -3.77 -1.20
C HIS A 25 9.33 -3.48 -1.68
N SER A 26 9.67 -3.96 -2.89
CA SER A 26 10.94 -3.59 -3.54
C SER A 26 10.91 -2.15 -4.06
N GLU A 27 12.07 -1.66 -4.51
CA GLU A 27 12.26 -0.26 -4.91
C GLU A 27 11.40 0.11 -6.15
N GLU A 28 11.08 -0.86 -7.00
CA GLU A 28 10.37 -0.68 -8.27
C GLU A 28 8.85 -0.82 -8.13
N GLN A 29 8.36 -1.30 -6.98
CA GLN A 29 6.96 -1.70 -6.82
C GLN A 29 6.05 -0.61 -6.28
N GLY A 30 6.60 0.45 -5.67
CA GLY A 30 5.82 1.47 -4.96
C GLY A 30 4.72 2.12 -5.81
N ALA A 31 5.04 2.54 -7.03
CA ALA A 31 4.07 3.19 -7.92
C ALA A 31 2.89 2.27 -8.32
N ALA A 32 3.18 1.00 -8.58
CA ALA A 32 2.17 0.01 -8.94
C ALA A 32 1.28 -0.36 -7.74
N ILE A 33 1.87 -0.46 -6.55
CA ILE A 33 1.14 -0.65 -5.29
C ILE A 33 0.22 0.55 -4.99
N ALA A 34 0.73 1.77 -5.12
CA ALA A 34 -0.05 2.98 -4.91
C ALA A 34 -1.24 3.08 -5.87
N SER A 35 -1.03 2.72 -7.13
CA SER A 35 -2.11 2.66 -8.14
C SER A 35 -3.19 1.65 -7.77
N GLN A 36 -2.81 0.47 -7.27
CA GLN A 36 -3.76 -0.55 -6.83
C GLN A 36 -4.52 -0.12 -5.56
N LEU A 37 -3.84 0.53 -4.60
CA LEU A 37 -4.44 1.04 -3.37
C LEU A 37 -5.49 2.12 -3.65
N ALA A 38 -5.28 2.95 -4.68
CA ALA A 38 -6.18 4.06 -5.02
C ALA A 38 -7.63 3.62 -5.37
N LEU A 39 -7.87 2.33 -5.59
CA LEU A 39 -9.21 1.79 -5.82
C LEU A 39 -10.08 1.85 -4.55
N ASP A 40 -9.54 1.47 -3.39
CA ASP A 40 -10.31 1.28 -2.14
C ASP A 40 -9.77 2.10 -0.94
N PHE A 41 -8.62 2.73 -1.10
CA PHE A 41 -7.92 3.46 -0.04
C PHE A 41 -7.69 4.93 -0.41
N GLU A 42 -7.36 5.73 0.59
CA GLU A 42 -6.98 7.13 0.53
C GLU A 42 -5.71 7.39 1.36
N CYS A 43 -5.23 8.64 1.40
CA CYS A 43 -4.02 9.03 2.14
C CYS A 43 -2.78 8.17 1.81
N ILE A 44 -2.65 7.78 0.54
CA ILE A 44 -1.59 6.89 0.07
C ILE A 44 -0.26 7.63 0.12
N THR A 45 0.71 7.08 0.83
CA THR A 45 2.05 7.66 0.98
C THR A 45 3.11 6.59 0.71
N LEU A 46 4.05 6.91 -0.19
CA LEU A 46 5.23 6.08 -0.45
C LEU A 46 6.35 6.56 0.48
N HIS A 47 7.01 5.63 1.13
CA HIS A 47 8.04 5.91 2.12
C HIS A 47 9.37 5.28 1.73
N ASP A 48 10.42 6.03 1.99
CA ASP A 48 11.80 5.58 1.82
C ASP A 48 12.35 5.01 3.13
N ASP A 49 13.33 4.12 3.01
CA ASP A 49 14.17 3.72 4.13
C ASP A 49 15.19 4.82 4.49
N LEU A 50 16.01 4.58 5.53
CA LEU A 50 17.02 5.54 5.99
C LEU A 50 18.13 5.81 4.97
N LEU A 51 18.23 5.01 3.91
CA LEU A 51 19.16 5.21 2.80
C LEU A 51 18.50 5.90 1.60
N GLY A 52 17.24 6.32 1.73
CA GLY A 52 16.50 7.02 0.67
C GLY A 52 15.97 6.09 -0.42
N ARG A 53 15.83 4.79 -0.15
CA ARG A 53 15.30 3.83 -1.12
C ARG A 53 13.82 3.54 -0.84
N PRO A 54 12.94 3.51 -1.85
CA PRO A 54 11.54 3.17 -1.65
C PRO A 54 11.40 1.80 -1.00
N ARG A 55 10.66 1.71 0.10
CA ARG A 55 10.61 0.46 0.89
C ARG A 55 9.22 0.05 1.32
N TRP A 56 8.33 0.99 1.59
CA TRP A 56 6.98 0.65 2.01
C TRP A 56 5.97 1.74 1.65
N THR A 57 4.71 1.34 1.54
CA THR A 57 3.59 2.24 1.25
C THR A 57 2.54 2.08 2.35
N SER A 58 1.98 3.21 2.81
CA SER A 58 0.83 3.23 3.72
C SER A 58 -0.40 3.81 3.06
N ALA A 59 -1.58 3.32 3.44
CA ALA A 59 -2.85 3.89 3.01
C ALA A 59 -3.96 3.67 4.04
N VAL A 60 -5.00 4.50 3.98
CA VAL A 60 -6.16 4.48 4.89
C VAL A 60 -7.39 3.98 4.12
N ARG A 61 -8.14 3.05 4.71
CA ARG A 61 -9.35 2.48 4.13
C ARG A 61 -10.46 3.52 4.12
N ARG A 62 -11.10 3.73 2.95
CA ARG A 62 -12.31 4.54 2.82
C ARG A 62 -13.48 3.93 3.59
#